data_AF-A0A419N2Z3-F1
#
_entry.id   AF-A0A419N2Z3-F1
#
_cell.length_a   1.000
_cell.length_b   1.000
_cell.length_c   1.000
_cell.angle_alpha   90.00
_cell.angle_beta   90.00
_cell.angle_gamma   90.00
#
_symmetry.space_group_name_H-M   'P 1'
#
loop_
_entity.id
_entity.type
_entity.pdbx_description
1 polymer ?
#
loop_
_entity_poly.entity_id
_entity_poly.type
_entity_poly.pdbx_seq_one_letter_code
_entity_poly.pdbx_strand_id
1 'polypeptide(L)'
;MASTDLITYLNYMSTWDTESDANIDQLITEQTLFIGLQDFESDSVVDSEFNTLNDLACEVRDLTIAADAIQMAADAAAVASIWSFGLGMAAFVALEAAEQIDKAVISSKSGKLNEKLTSADSDISSQISPNVASYVSKYKENNNLIISKAPKGLDTTTCRSNLMQFMAEIQRKSGKLDAATFRQYAESARIVYNSDEINKVYDALDQLNFSAKSDADVKKFMDVLVGLQLPSQAKFGLTLVTSMSIAIMFYKLKIANTAIKAQAEAAGIPVEEVNTSAFEAMDAVGKFAAVVTVVMSVVDVVLNIIDIVDVVAQCKKMCDQLNGPIKASYKTYFNGIKTAAQQYREAIGAPTPPPQPPVTGNSAGKDIDQMHAQIAQYGSITQFGVRISTISGTANTPSQSTGLASKTDHGFGGYNGTWQVGNWGDTLRFTQ
;
A
#
# COMPACT_ATOMS: atom_id res chain seq x y z
N MET A 1 12.49 -20.56 18.01
CA MET A 1 11.53 -19.72 17.22
C MET A 1 12.13 -18.35 16.94
N ALA A 2 12.84 -17.73 17.88
CA ALA A 2 13.54 -16.46 17.63
C ALA A 2 14.68 -16.59 16.60
N SER A 3 15.43 -17.70 16.65
CA SER A 3 16.44 -18.02 15.62
C SER A 3 15.82 -18.18 14.22
N THR A 4 14.60 -18.73 14.14
CA THR A 4 13.86 -18.94 12.88
C THR A 4 13.60 -17.62 12.16
N ASP A 5 13.31 -16.54 12.89
CA ASP A 5 13.11 -15.22 12.29
C ASP A 5 14.41 -14.70 11.66
N LEU A 6 15.56 -14.87 12.32
CA LEU A 6 16.86 -14.46 11.78
C LEU A 6 17.27 -15.32 10.57
N ILE A 7 17.07 -16.64 10.64
CA ILE A 7 17.30 -17.57 9.53
C ILE A 7 16.45 -17.15 8.32
N THR A 8 15.17 -16.89 8.54
CA THR A 8 14.23 -16.48 7.50
C THR A 8 14.66 -15.17 6.86
N TYR A 9 15.04 -14.19 7.67
CA TYR A 9 15.52 -12.90 7.20
C TYR A 9 16.77 -13.04 6.33
N LEU A 10 17.82 -13.72 6.83
CA LEU A 10 19.08 -13.89 6.10
C LEU A 10 18.89 -14.71 4.82
N ASN A 11 18.09 -15.77 4.87
CA ASN A 11 17.74 -16.57 3.70
C ASN A 11 17.05 -15.69 2.64
N TYR A 12 16.03 -14.93 3.02
CA TYR A 12 15.32 -14.07 2.08
C TYR A 12 16.24 -13.00 1.49
N MET A 13 17.02 -12.29 2.32
CA MET A 13 17.96 -11.27 1.84
C MET A 13 19.03 -11.86 0.90
N SER A 14 19.46 -13.10 1.13
CA SER A 14 20.42 -13.78 0.27
C SER A 14 19.95 -13.98 -1.18
N THR A 15 18.63 -14.07 -1.41
CA THR A 15 18.05 -14.29 -2.75
C THR A 15 18.20 -13.10 -3.70
N TRP A 16 18.59 -11.95 -3.16
CA TRP A 16 18.74 -10.71 -3.90
C TRP A 16 20.16 -10.41 -4.38
N ASP A 17 21.16 -11.21 -3.98
CA ASP A 17 22.58 -10.94 -4.26
C ASP A 17 22.93 -10.91 -5.77
N THR A 18 22.19 -11.68 -6.54
CA THR A 18 22.34 -11.86 -7.99
C THR A 18 21.25 -11.14 -8.79
N GLU A 19 20.41 -10.33 -8.13
CA GLU A 19 19.36 -9.58 -8.81
C GLU A 19 19.94 -8.46 -9.68
N SER A 20 19.24 -8.16 -10.77
CA SER A 20 19.58 -7.08 -11.70
C SER A 20 19.43 -5.70 -11.07
N ASP A 21 20.27 -4.76 -11.50
CA ASP A 21 20.21 -3.36 -11.05
C ASP A 21 18.84 -2.74 -11.34
N ALA A 22 18.25 -3.03 -12.51
CA ALA A 22 16.94 -2.53 -12.88
C ALA A 22 15.86 -2.95 -11.87
N ASN A 23 15.84 -4.21 -11.44
CA ASN A 23 14.87 -4.70 -10.46
C ASN A 23 15.11 -4.09 -9.08
N ILE A 24 16.37 -3.92 -8.66
CA ILE A 24 16.69 -3.29 -7.39
C ILE A 24 16.30 -1.79 -7.40
N ASP A 25 16.60 -1.08 -8.48
CA ASP A 25 16.25 0.34 -8.65
C ASP A 25 14.72 0.55 -8.62
N GLN A 26 13.93 -0.42 -9.10
CA GLN A 26 12.47 -0.36 -8.96
C GLN A 26 12.01 -0.43 -7.50
N LEU A 27 12.67 -1.21 -6.64
CA LEU A 27 12.38 -1.29 -5.21
C LEU A 27 12.79 -0.01 -4.49
N ILE A 28 13.97 0.52 -4.84
CA ILE A 28 14.48 1.80 -4.31
C ILE A 28 13.55 2.95 -4.72
N THR A 29 13.01 2.90 -5.95
CA THR A 29 12.02 3.88 -6.42
C THR A 29 10.73 3.81 -5.61
N GLU A 30 10.22 2.60 -5.30
CA GLU A 30 9.06 2.44 -4.41
C GLU A 30 9.33 3.03 -3.03
N GLN A 31 10.49 2.73 -2.44
CA GLN A 31 10.88 3.27 -1.13
C GLN A 31 10.99 4.79 -1.17
N THR A 32 11.55 5.35 -2.25
CA THR A 32 11.65 6.81 -2.45
C THR A 32 10.27 7.46 -2.54
N LEU A 33 9.32 6.83 -3.25
CA LEU A 33 7.93 7.28 -3.32
C LEU A 33 7.24 7.20 -1.95
N PHE A 34 7.49 6.12 -1.20
CA PHE A 34 6.94 5.92 0.13
C PHE A 34 7.41 7.01 1.10
N ILE A 35 8.71 7.28 1.20
CA ILE A 35 9.23 8.35 2.07
C ILE A 35 8.82 9.74 1.59
N GLY A 36 8.48 9.88 0.31
CA GLY A 36 7.95 11.09 -0.30
C GLY A 36 6.47 11.36 0.04
N LEU A 37 5.77 10.41 0.66
CA LEU A 37 4.38 10.62 1.09
C LEU A 37 4.32 11.70 2.18
N GLN A 38 3.43 12.65 1.95
CA GLN A 38 3.13 13.74 2.87
C GLN A 38 1.83 13.45 3.63
N ASP A 39 1.36 14.45 4.37
CA ASP A 39 0.00 14.41 4.88
C ASP A 39 -1.01 14.50 3.72
N PHE A 40 -2.11 13.74 3.82
CA PHE A 40 -3.22 13.74 2.87
C PHE A 40 -4.51 13.26 3.54
N GLU A 41 -5.64 13.69 3.01
CA GLU A 41 -6.98 13.23 3.40
C GLU A 41 -7.45 12.12 2.46
N SER A 42 -7.67 10.91 2.97
CA SER A 42 -8.12 9.77 2.18
C SER A 42 -9.56 9.35 2.45
N ASP A 43 -10.11 9.65 3.63
CA ASP A 43 -11.36 9.05 4.10
C ASP A 43 -12.55 9.38 3.20
N SER A 44 -12.69 10.63 2.76
CA SER A 44 -13.77 11.03 1.86
C SER A 44 -13.65 10.41 0.48
N VAL A 45 -12.42 10.18 0.00
CA VAL A 45 -12.16 9.54 -1.29
C VAL A 45 -12.52 8.05 -1.20
N VAL A 46 -12.09 7.38 -0.12
CA VAL A 46 -12.47 5.99 0.16
C VAL A 46 -13.98 5.87 0.31
N ASP A 47 -14.63 6.80 1.02
CA ASP A 47 -16.09 6.82 1.15
C ASP A 47 -16.80 6.90 -0.19
N SER A 48 -16.39 7.84 -1.05
CA SER A 48 -16.98 8.03 -2.38
C SER A 48 -16.81 6.79 -3.26
N GLU A 49 -15.61 6.21 -3.29
CA GLU A 49 -15.32 5.03 -4.09
C GLU A 49 -16.13 3.82 -3.60
N PHE A 50 -16.15 3.57 -2.28
CA PHE A 50 -16.86 2.41 -1.72
C PHE A 50 -18.37 2.55 -1.76
N ASN A 51 -18.92 3.78 -1.76
CA ASN A 51 -20.34 3.99 -2.02
C ASN A 51 -20.69 3.54 -3.45
N THR A 52 -19.86 3.93 -4.44
CA THR A 52 -20.04 3.50 -5.84
C THR A 52 -19.95 1.98 -5.99
N LEU A 53 -18.95 1.35 -5.35
CA LEU A 53 -18.79 -0.11 -5.35
C LEU A 53 -19.98 -0.81 -4.69
N ASN A 54 -20.45 -0.30 -3.55
CA ASN A 54 -21.60 -0.86 -2.85
C ASN A 54 -22.89 -0.74 -3.68
N ASP A 55 -23.12 0.39 -4.34
CA ASP A 55 -24.29 0.59 -5.19
C ASP A 55 -24.29 -0.40 -6.37
N LEU A 56 -23.15 -0.55 -7.05
CA LEU A 56 -22.98 -1.55 -8.10
C LEU A 56 -23.19 -2.99 -7.59
N ALA A 57 -22.67 -3.32 -6.40
CA ALA A 57 -22.87 -4.64 -5.79
C ALA A 57 -24.34 -4.89 -5.41
N CYS A 58 -25.03 -3.88 -4.88
CA CYS A 58 -26.47 -3.97 -4.57
C CYS A 58 -27.30 -4.14 -5.84
N GLU A 59 -26.97 -3.43 -6.92
CA GLU A 59 -27.64 -3.61 -8.22
C GLU A 59 -27.44 -5.04 -8.76
N VAL A 60 -26.22 -5.58 -8.68
CA VAL A 60 -25.93 -6.98 -9.09
C VAL A 60 -26.74 -7.97 -8.23
N ARG A 61 -26.82 -7.75 -6.91
CA ARG A 61 -27.65 -8.54 -6.00
C ARG A 61 -29.12 -8.50 -6.43
N ASP A 62 -29.67 -7.32 -6.66
CA ASP A 62 -31.09 -7.14 -6.95
C ASP A 62 -31.47 -7.77 -8.29
N LEU A 63 -30.60 -7.66 -9.30
CA LEU A 63 -30.75 -8.38 -10.58
C LEU A 63 -30.68 -9.89 -10.40
N THR A 64 -29.78 -10.39 -9.56
CA THR A 64 -29.65 -11.83 -9.26
C THR A 64 -30.91 -12.38 -8.60
N ILE A 65 -31.53 -11.62 -7.69
CA ILE A 65 -32.79 -11.99 -7.03
C ILE A 65 -33.96 -11.97 -8.04
N ALA A 66 -33.95 -11.04 -8.98
CA ALA A 66 -35.04 -10.81 -9.93
C ALA A 66 -35.01 -11.72 -11.18
N ALA A 67 -33.91 -12.43 -11.45
CA ALA A 67 -33.75 -13.26 -12.64
C ALA A 67 -34.56 -14.59 -12.57
N ASP A 68 -34.96 -15.14 -13.72
CA ASP A 68 -35.58 -16.48 -13.82
C ASP A 68 -34.53 -17.59 -13.61
N ALA A 69 -34.95 -18.77 -13.13
CA ALA A 69 -34.05 -19.86 -12.66
C ALA A 69 -32.90 -20.27 -13.61
N ILE A 70 -33.06 -20.13 -14.94
CA ILE A 70 -32.01 -20.43 -15.93
C ILE A 70 -31.00 -19.27 -16.06
N GLN A 71 -31.47 -18.02 -15.96
CA GLN A 71 -30.65 -16.82 -16.00
C GLN A 71 -29.94 -16.58 -14.65
N MET A 72 -30.58 -16.95 -13.54
CA MET A 72 -29.97 -17.00 -12.21
C MET A 72 -28.72 -17.87 -12.17
N ALA A 73 -28.70 -19.04 -12.83
CA ALA A 73 -27.55 -19.95 -12.81
C ALA A 73 -26.34 -19.44 -13.62
N ALA A 74 -26.59 -18.70 -14.72
CA ALA A 74 -25.54 -18.13 -15.56
C ALA A 74 -24.94 -16.86 -14.95
N ASP A 75 -25.77 -15.95 -14.45
CA ASP A 75 -25.31 -14.75 -13.73
C ASP A 75 -24.66 -15.13 -12.39
N ALA A 76 -25.10 -16.22 -11.75
CA ALA A 76 -24.46 -16.79 -10.57
C ALA A 76 -23.01 -17.22 -10.79
N ALA A 77 -22.76 -18.00 -11.85
CA ALA A 77 -21.40 -18.42 -12.20
C ALA A 77 -20.52 -17.23 -12.64
N ALA A 78 -21.12 -16.24 -13.32
CA ALA A 78 -20.45 -14.99 -13.69
C ALA A 78 -20.08 -14.14 -12.47
N VAL A 79 -20.99 -13.99 -11.51
CA VAL A 79 -20.75 -13.24 -10.28
C VAL A 79 -19.66 -13.92 -9.47
N ALA A 80 -19.72 -15.24 -9.23
CA ALA A 80 -18.71 -15.96 -8.45
C ALA A 80 -17.29 -15.88 -9.04
N SER A 81 -17.15 -15.71 -10.36
CA SER A 81 -15.86 -15.62 -11.07
C SER A 81 -15.26 -14.21 -11.17
N ILE A 82 -15.94 -13.17 -10.69
CA ILE A 82 -15.62 -11.75 -10.98
C ILE A 82 -14.86 -10.99 -9.88
N TRP A 83 -14.45 -11.62 -8.79
CA TRP A 83 -13.97 -10.86 -7.63
C TRP A 83 -12.44 -10.71 -7.58
N SER A 84 -11.90 -9.75 -8.33
CA SER A 84 -10.48 -9.34 -8.22
C SER A 84 -10.34 -7.96 -7.56
N PHE A 85 -9.58 -7.88 -6.46
CA PHE A 85 -9.39 -6.64 -5.68
C PHE A 85 -8.01 -6.00 -5.92
N GLY A 86 -7.98 -4.66 -5.86
CA GLY A 86 -6.99 -3.80 -6.51
C GLY A 86 -5.61 -3.53 -5.86
N LEU A 87 -5.21 -4.00 -4.67
CA LEU A 87 -3.83 -3.73 -4.14
C LEU A 87 -2.80 -4.80 -4.47
N GLY A 88 -2.59 -5.08 -5.75
CA GLY A 88 -1.68 -6.17 -6.13
C GLY A 88 -2.05 -7.51 -5.46
N MET A 89 -3.31 -7.63 -5.03
CA MET A 89 -3.95 -8.83 -4.48
C MET A 89 -4.42 -9.74 -5.63
N ALA A 90 -4.54 -9.18 -6.84
CA ALA A 90 -4.76 -9.91 -8.08
C ALA A 90 -3.72 -11.02 -8.35
N ALA A 91 -2.50 -10.92 -7.82
CA ALA A 91 -1.50 -11.99 -7.96
C ALA A 91 -1.96 -13.32 -7.32
N PHE A 92 -2.88 -13.30 -6.37
CA PHE A 92 -3.38 -14.51 -5.68
C PHE A 92 -4.70 -15.05 -6.23
N VAL A 93 -5.54 -14.22 -6.89
CA VAL A 93 -6.89 -14.65 -7.32
C VAL A 93 -6.99 -14.84 -8.84
N ALA A 94 -6.12 -14.19 -9.63
CA ALA A 94 -6.26 -14.15 -11.09
C ALA A 94 -6.14 -15.52 -11.78
N LEU A 95 -5.42 -16.48 -11.19
CA LEU A 95 -5.12 -17.75 -11.86
C LEU A 95 -6.26 -18.77 -11.88
N GLU A 96 -7.13 -18.79 -10.86
CA GLU A 96 -8.31 -19.69 -10.85
C GLU A 96 -9.59 -19.00 -11.35
N ALA A 97 -9.72 -17.68 -11.18
CA ALA A 97 -10.89 -16.93 -11.65
C ALA A 97 -10.88 -16.73 -13.18
N ALA A 98 -9.72 -16.46 -13.80
CA ALA A 98 -9.62 -16.19 -15.24
C ALA A 98 -10.05 -17.38 -16.12
N GLU A 99 -9.81 -18.63 -15.69
CA GLU A 99 -10.24 -19.83 -16.42
C GLU A 99 -11.76 -20.07 -16.39
N GLN A 100 -12.47 -19.50 -15.40
CA GLN A 100 -13.93 -19.56 -15.32
C GLN A 100 -14.62 -18.39 -16.05
N ILE A 101 -13.98 -17.22 -16.10
CA ILE A 101 -14.51 -16.00 -16.75
C ILE A 101 -14.81 -16.23 -18.24
N ASP A 102 -13.97 -16.96 -18.97
CA ASP A 102 -14.13 -17.20 -20.41
C ASP A 102 -15.36 -18.04 -20.79
N LYS A 103 -16.16 -18.52 -19.81
CA LYS A 103 -17.31 -19.41 -20.03
C LYS A 103 -18.67 -18.84 -19.61
N ALA A 104 -18.73 -17.69 -18.93
CA ALA A 104 -20.00 -17.16 -18.42
C ALA A 104 -20.49 -15.94 -19.23
N VAL A 105 -21.79 -15.89 -19.53
CA VAL A 105 -22.44 -14.68 -20.07
C VAL A 105 -22.57 -13.68 -18.92
N ILE A 106 -21.65 -12.73 -18.84
CA ILE A 106 -21.60 -11.73 -17.76
C ILE A 106 -22.59 -10.60 -18.06
N SER A 107 -23.50 -10.29 -17.11
CA SER A 107 -24.32 -9.08 -17.22
C SER A 107 -23.44 -7.81 -17.29
N SER A 108 -23.85 -6.79 -18.05
CA SER A 108 -23.09 -5.52 -18.15
C SER A 108 -22.82 -4.87 -16.78
N LYS A 109 -23.65 -5.12 -15.76
CA LYS A 109 -23.50 -4.59 -14.41
C LYS A 109 -22.46 -5.36 -13.59
N SER A 110 -22.43 -6.69 -13.68
CA SER A 110 -21.37 -7.52 -13.09
C SER A 110 -20.01 -7.19 -13.70
N GLY A 111 -19.96 -6.92 -15.02
CA GLY A 111 -18.74 -6.43 -15.68
C GLY A 111 -18.25 -5.09 -15.13
N LYS A 112 -19.16 -4.11 -14.96
CA LYS A 112 -18.81 -2.80 -14.36
C LYS A 112 -18.33 -2.90 -12.91
N LEU A 113 -18.96 -3.76 -12.11
CA LEU A 113 -18.52 -4.02 -10.74
C LEU A 113 -17.11 -4.62 -10.74
N ASN A 114 -16.83 -5.60 -11.61
CA ASN A 114 -15.50 -6.20 -11.75
C ASN A 114 -14.42 -5.16 -12.07
N GLU A 115 -14.68 -4.35 -13.11
CA GLU A 115 -13.76 -3.31 -13.56
C GLU A 115 -13.45 -2.36 -12.40
N LYS A 116 -14.49 -1.93 -11.67
CA LYS A 116 -14.36 -1.01 -10.54
C LYS A 116 -13.62 -1.62 -9.35
N LEU A 117 -13.85 -2.90 -9.03
CA LEU A 117 -13.11 -3.61 -7.98
C LEU A 117 -11.62 -3.79 -8.32
N THR A 118 -11.34 -4.05 -9.60
CA THR A 118 -9.98 -4.18 -10.13
C THR A 118 -9.24 -2.85 -10.07
N SER A 119 -9.92 -1.73 -10.37
CA SER A 119 -9.34 -0.39 -10.40
C SER A 119 -9.38 0.36 -9.07
N ALA A 120 -10.16 -0.10 -8.08
CA ALA A 120 -10.49 0.64 -6.84
C ALA A 120 -9.30 1.38 -6.22
N ASP A 121 -8.15 0.73 -6.16
CA ASP A 121 -6.93 1.29 -5.59
C ASP A 121 -6.26 2.37 -6.42
N SER A 122 -6.24 2.17 -7.73
CA SER A 122 -5.77 3.18 -8.66
C SER A 122 -6.73 4.38 -8.67
N ASP A 123 -8.03 4.12 -8.53
CA ASP A 123 -9.07 5.15 -8.49
C ASP A 123 -9.02 5.96 -7.20
N ILE A 124 -8.86 5.32 -6.04
CA ILE A 124 -8.70 6.01 -4.75
C ILE A 124 -7.38 6.79 -4.74
N SER A 125 -6.26 6.14 -5.05
CA SER A 125 -4.95 6.78 -4.95
C SER A 125 -4.80 7.99 -5.88
N SER A 126 -5.33 7.92 -7.10
CA SER A 126 -5.34 9.03 -8.07
C SER A 126 -6.19 10.21 -7.64
N GLN A 127 -7.27 9.98 -6.89
CA GLN A 127 -8.11 11.03 -6.32
C GLN A 127 -7.51 11.66 -5.05
N ILE A 128 -6.63 10.96 -4.34
CA ILE A 128 -5.89 11.51 -3.18
C ILE A 128 -4.79 12.46 -3.66
N SER A 129 -3.80 11.96 -4.39
CA SER A 129 -2.74 12.79 -4.97
C SER A 129 -1.90 12.01 -6.00
N PRO A 130 -1.20 12.71 -6.91
CA PRO A 130 -0.25 12.07 -7.83
C PRO A 130 0.84 11.25 -7.12
N ASN A 131 1.34 11.70 -5.96
CA ASN A 131 2.36 11.00 -5.21
C ASN A 131 1.83 9.68 -4.63
N VAL A 132 0.62 9.70 -4.07
CA VAL A 132 -0.03 8.49 -3.55
C VAL A 132 -0.32 7.52 -4.70
N ALA A 133 -0.78 8.01 -5.85
CA ALA A 133 -0.98 7.21 -7.05
C ALA A 133 0.30 6.55 -7.56
N SER A 134 1.40 7.31 -7.67
CA SER A 134 2.69 6.77 -8.07
C SER A 134 3.21 5.72 -7.09
N TYR A 135 3.11 5.98 -5.78
CA TYR A 135 3.48 5.01 -4.76
C TYR A 135 2.67 3.72 -4.88
N VAL A 136 1.34 3.80 -4.92
CA VAL A 136 0.44 2.65 -5.03
C VAL A 136 0.69 1.87 -6.32
N SER A 137 0.92 2.56 -7.44
CA SER A 137 1.28 1.90 -8.70
C SER A 137 2.60 1.13 -8.59
N LYS A 138 3.64 1.75 -8.02
CA LYS A 138 4.96 1.11 -7.88
C LYS A 138 4.94 -0.05 -6.89
N TYR A 139 4.19 0.10 -5.79
CA TYR A 139 3.91 -0.98 -4.85
C TYR A 139 3.32 -2.20 -5.56
N LYS A 140 2.30 -2.01 -6.42
CA LYS A 140 1.68 -3.11 -7.17
C LYS A 140 2.66 -3.78 -8.14
N GLU A 141 3.41 -2.98 -8.90
CA GLU A 141 4.38 -3.47 -9.88
C GLU A 141 5.44 -4.39 -9.23
N ASN A 142 5.90 -4.02 -8.04
CA ASN A 142 6.96 -4.73 -7.34
C ASN A 142 6.51 -6.01 -6.63
N ASN A 143 5.20 -6.26 -6.45
CA ASN A 143 4.70 -7.45 -5.74
C ASN A 143 5.22 -8.76 -6.35
N ASN A 144 5.15 -8.90 -7.68
CA ASN A 144 5.55 -10.13 -8.36
C ASN A 144 7.05 -10.40 -8.19
N LEU A 145 7.87 -9.35 -8.29
CA LEU A 145 9.30 -9.44 -8.06
C LEU A 145 9.60 -9.90 -6.62
N ILE A 146 8.99 -9.24 -5.63
CA ILE A 146 9.16 -9.56 -4.20
C ILE A 146 8.77 -11.01 -3.90
N ILE A 147 7.63 -11.48 -4.44
CA ILE A 147 7.14 -12.85 -4.26
C ILE A 147 8.05 -13.86 -4.97
N SER A 148 8.57 -13.54 -6.16
CA SER A 148 9.48 -14.44 -6.89
C SER A 148 10.77 -14.76 -6.12
N LYS A 149 11.11 -13.91 -5.14
CA LYS A 149 12.27 -14.06 -4.26
C LYS A 149 11.94 -14.69 -2.91
N ALA A 150 10.67 -14.85 -2.58
CA ALA A 150 10.24 -15.36 -1.29
C ALA A 150 10.64 -16.84 -1.14
N PRO A 151 11.34 -17.22 -0.07
CA PRO A 151 11.49 -18.62 0.30
C PRO A 151 10.11 -19.27 0.47
N LYS A 152 10.02 -20.56 0.19
CA LYS A 152 8.76 -21.31 0.28
C LYS A 152 8.15 -21.15 1.69
N GLY A 153 6.91 -20.68 1.74
CA GLY A 153 6.16 -20.49 2.98
C GLY A 153 6.35 -19.15 3.66
N LEU A 154 7.17 -18.23 3.10
CA LEU A 154 7.26 -16.86 3.58
C LEU A 154 6.15 -16.02 2.94
N ASP A 155 5.33 -15.37 3.76
CA ASP A 155 4.24 -14.54 3.27
C ASP A 155 4.74 -13.19 2.72
N THR A 156 3.96 -12.57 1.84
CA THR A 156 4.29 -11.31 1.19
C THR A 156 4.46 -10.15 2.17
N THR A 157 3.70 -10.13 3.28
CA THR A 157 3.82 -9.06 4.29
C THR A 157 5.18 -9.13 4.95
N THR A 158 5.60 -10.32 5.36
CA THR A 158 6.92 -10.54 5.95
C THR A 158 8.04 -10.21 4.96
N CYS A 159 7.88 -10.59 3.68
CA CYS A 159 8.82 -10.21 2.62
C CYS A 159 8.97 -8.68 2.51
N ARG A 160 7.85 -7.96 2.42
CA ARG A 160 7.84 -6.49 2.30
C ARG A 160 8.43 -5.81 3.54
N SER A 161 8.08 -6.29 4.73
CA SER A 161 8.63 -5.79 5.98
C SER A 161 10.15 -5.96 6.02
N ASN A 162 10.64 -7.16 5.74
CA ASN A 162 12.08 -7.45 5.76
C ASN A 162 12.83 -6.63 4.73
N LEU A 163 12.28 -6.45 3.53
CA LEU A 163 12.90 -5.65 2.48
C LEU A 163 12.95 -4.15 2.82
N MET A 164 11.88 -3.60 3.39
CA MET A 164 11.85 -2.21 3.86
C MET A 164 12.83 -1.96 5.01
N GLN A 165 12.94 -2.92 5.94
CA GLN A 165 13.94 -2.89 7.01
C GLN A 165 15.36 -2.95 6.46
N PHE A 166 15.61 -3.83 5.49
CA PHE A 166 16.91 -3.98 4.85
C PHE A 166 17.34 -2.71 4.11
N MET A 167 16.44 -2.08 3.36
CA MET A 167 16.72 -0.80 2.69
C MET A 167 16.96 0.34 3.69
N ALA A 168 16.20 0.38 4.79
CA ALA A 168 16.42 1.35 5.88
C ALA A 168 17.82 1.18 6.49
N GLU A 169 18.22 -0.08 6.74
CA GLU A 169 19.52 -0.41 7.31
C GLU A 169 20.67 0.05 6.41
N ILE A 170 20.60 -0.28 5.12
CA ILE A 170 21.57 0.16 4.12
C ILE A 170 21.68 1.67 4.11
N GLN A 171 20.54 2.37 4.02
CA GLN A 171 20.53 3.83 3.91
C GLN A 171 21.11 4.49 5.17
N ARG A 172 20.79 3.96 6.36
CA ARG A 172 21.28 4.47 7.64
C ARG A 172 22.78 4.27 7.81
N LYS A 173 23.31 3.10 7.42
CA LYS A 173 24.71 2.73 7.67
C LYS A 173 25.66 3.19 6.57
N SER A 174 25.22 3.14 5.33
CA SER A 174 26.04 3.53 4.18
C SER A 174 25.80 4.98 3.75
N GLY A 175 24.76 5.64 4.27
CA GLY A 175 24.36 7.00 3.86
C GLY A 175 23.84 7.08 2.42
N LYS A 176 23.72 5.93 1.74
CA LYS A 176 23.33 5.80 0.34
C LYS A 176 22.60 4.48 0.14
N LEU A 177 21.51 4.54 -0.62
CA LEU A 177 20.78 3.37 -1.11
C LEU A 177 20.82 3.38 -2.63
N ASP A 178 21.62 2.48 -3.20
CA ASP A 178 21.72 2.21 -4.64
C ASP A 178 21.86 0.71 -4.88
N ALA A 179 21.68 0.26 -6.13
CA ALA A 179 21.72 -1.16 -6.46
C ALA A 179 23.05 -1.84 -6.13
N ALA A 180 24.17 -1.12 -6.25
CA ALA A 180 25.49 -1.66 -5.93
C ALA A 180 25.65 -1.93 -4.42
N THR A 181 25.29 -0.97 -3.58
CA THR A 181 25.36 -1.09 -2.12
C THR A 181 24.36 -2.12 -1.62
N PHE A 182 23.14 -2.12 -2.16
CA PHE A 182 22.12 -3.12 -1.88
C PHE A 182 22.66 -4.55 -2.11
N ARG A 183 23.28 -4.81 -3.28
CA ARG A 183 23.86 -6.12 -3.58
C ARG A 183 24.99 -6.52 -2.65
N GLN A 184 25.84 -5.59 -2.21
CA GLN A 184 26.91 -5.91 -1.26
C GLN A 184 26.36 -6.37 0.10
N TYR A 185 25.25 -5.77 0.55
CA TYR A 185 24.56 -6.23 1.76
C TYR A 185 23.90 -7.59 1.52
N ALA A 186 23.25 -7.81 0.37
CA ALA A 186 22.60 -9.07 0.04
C ALA A 186 23.62 -10.22 -0.09
N GLU A 187 24.77 -9.96 -0.71
CA GLU A 187 25.91 -10.88 -0.76
C GLU A 187 26.43 -11.19 0.65
N SER A 188 26.57 -10.18 1.50
CA SER A 188 26.95 -10.38 2.91
C SER A 188 25.93 -11.25 3.63
N ALA A 189 24.63 -11.04 3.42
CA ALA A 189 23.57 -11.89 3.97
C ALA A 189 23.71 -13.34 3.51
N ARG A 190 23.99 -13.58 2.22
CA ARG A 190 24.24 -14.92 1.68
C ARG A 190 25.45 -15.58 2.32
N ILE A 191 26.57 -14.86 2.45
CA ILE A 191 27.79 -15.41 3.04
C ILE A 191 27.56 -15.78 4.51
N VAL A 192 26.90 -14.91 5.28
CA VAL A 192 26.56 -15.17 6.68
C VAL A 192 25.60 -16.34 6.81
N TYR A 193 24.53 -16.37 6.01
CA TYR A 193 23.53 -17.43 6.03
C TYR A 193 24.14 -18.82 5.84
N ASN A 194 25.16 -18.91 4.98
CA ASN A 194 25.88 -20.16 4.68
C ASN A 194 27.11 -20.40 5.56
N SER A 195 27.38 -19.54 6.56
CA SER A 195 28.52 -19.68 7.46
C SER A 195 28.16 -20.53 8.67
N ASP A 196 29.05 -21.40 9.13
CA ASP A 196 28.83 -22.12 10.40
C ASP A 196 28.80 -21.19 11.62
N GLU A 197 29.43 -20.01 11.51
CA GLU A 197 29.57 -19.06 12.60
C GLU A 197 28.20 -18.51 13.06
N ILE A 198 27.25 -18.36 12.14
CA ILE A 198 25.92 -17.80 12.46
C ILE A 198 25.13 -18.71 13.41
N ASN A 199 25.44 -20.01 13.46
CA ASN A 199 24.78 -20.95 14.37
C ASN A 199 24.96 -20.54 15.84
N LYS A 200 26.09 -19.89 16.19
CA LYS A 200 26.29 -19.35 17.54
C LYS A 200 25.25 -18.31 17.91
N VAL A 201 24.84 -17.48 16.94
CA VAL A 201 23.80 -16.46 17.14
C VAL A 201 22.42 -17.10 17.20
N TYR A 202 22.15 -18.09 16.35
CA TYR A 202 20.89 -18.85 16.42
C TYR A 202 20.71 -19.52 17.78
N ASP A 203 21.74 -20.22 18.27
CA ASP A 203 21.73 -20.86 19.58
C ASP A 203 21.57 -19.84 20.71
N ALA A 204 22.27 -18.70 20.63
CA ALA A 204 22.17 -17.65 21.63
C ALA A 204 20.80 -16.98 21.65
N LEU A 205 20.17 -16.74 20.49
CA LEU A 205 18.81 -16.22 20.38
C LEU A 205 17.78 -17.18 20.96
N ASP A 206 17.91 -18.48 20.68
CA ASP A 206 16.99 -19.47 21.25
C ASP A 206 17.21 -19.64 22.76
N GLN A 207 18.47 -19.63 23.24
CA GLN A 207 18.75 -19.59 24.68
C GLN A 207 18.11 -18.37 25.35
N LEU A 208 18.28 -17.18 24.78
CA LEU A 208 17.65 -15.95 25.29
C LEU A 208 16.11 -16.07 25.28
N ASN A 209 15.53 -16.63 24.21
CA ASN A 209 14.10 -16.86 24.10
C ASN A 209 13.54 -17.76 25.21
N PHE A 210 14.27 -18.79 25.63
CA PHE A 210 13.88 -19.69 26.73
C PHE A 210 14.34 -19.22 28.12
N SER A 211 15.16 -18.18 28.21
CA SER A 211 15.65 -17.62 29.47
C SER A 211 14.61 -16.72 30.16
N ALA A 212 14.97 -16.28 31.37
CA ALA A 212 14.24 -15.25 32.12
C ALA A 212 14.32 -13.86 31.46
N LYS A 213 15.19 -13.68 30.46
CA LYS A 213 15.44 -12.40 29.75
C LYS A 213 15.87 -11.29 30.72
N SER A 214 16.63 -11.67 31.75
CA SER A 214 17.28 -10.75 32.66
C SER A 214 18.37 -9.95 31.94
N ASP A 215 18.83 -8.86 32.54
CA ASP A 215 19.96 -8.08 32.02
C ASP A 215 21.20 -8.95 31.78
N ALA A 216 21.43 -9.97 32.63
CA ALA A 216 22.52 -10.92 32.46
C ALA A 216 22.32 -11.82 31.23
N ASP A 217 21.09 -12.27 30.96
CA ASP A 217 20.76 -13.06 29.76
C ASP A 217 20.94 -12.22 28.49
N VAL A 218 20.46 -10.97 28.52
CA VAL A 218 20.62 -10.00 27.43
C VAL A 218 22.10 -9.73 27.18
N LYS A 219 22.88 -9.46 28.22
CA LYS A 219 24.33 -9.24 28.08
C LYS A 219 25.03 -10.46 27.50
N LYS A 220 24.70 -11.67 27.97
CA LYS A 220 25.26 -12.92 27.43
C LYS A 220 25.00 -13.03 25.93
N PHE A 221 23.82 -12.64 25.47
CA PHE A 221 23.52 -12.58 24.03
C PHE A 221 24.37 -11.52 23.31
N MET A 222 24.49 -10.30 23.86
CA MET A 222 25.32 -9.25 23.26
C MET A 222 26.80 -9.64 23.15
N ASP A 223 27.33 -10.34 24.16
CA ASP A 223 28.71 -10.84 24.16
C ASP A 223 28.95 -11.84 23.02
N VAL A 224 27.92 -12.62 22.61
CA VAL A 224 28.00 -13.50 21.43
C VAL A 224 28.08 -12.68 20.14
N LEU A 225 27.31 -11.61 20.01
CA LEU A 225 27.36 -10.72 18.84
C LEU A 225 28.74 -10.04 18.70
N VAL A 226 29.31 -9.57 19.81
CA VAL A 226 30.63 -8.91 19.83
C VAL A 226 31.76 -9.90 19.52
N GLY A 227 31.63 -11.15 19.97
CA GLY A 227 32.61 -12.21 19.72
C GLY A 227 32.49 -12.90 18.35
N LEU A 228 31.55 -12.47 17.50
CA LEU A 228 31.23 -13.16 16.25
C LEU A 228 32.33 -12.99 15.19
N GLN A 229 32.85 -14.10 14.66
CA GLN A 229 33.93 -14.10 13.68
C GLN A 229 33.42 -14.51 12.29
N LEU A 230 32.67 -13.61 11.66
CA LEU A 230 32.12 -13.86 10.33
C LEU A 230 33.21 -13.90 9.25
N PRO A 231 32.99 -14.61 8.12
CA PRO A 231 33.90 -14.60 6.99
C PRO A 231 34.21 -13.17 6.53
N SER A 232 35.48 -12.87 6.25
CA SER A 232 35.93 -11.50 5.91
C SER A 232 35.28 -10.94 4.63
N GLN A 233 34.75 -11.83 3.78
CA GLN A 233 34.00 -11.48 2.58
C GLN A 233 32.61 -10.89 2.91
N ALA A 234 32.03 -11.22 4.08
CA ALA A 234 30.75 -10.68 4.53
C ALA A 234 30.90 -9.28 5.15
N LYS A 235 31.30 -8.31 4.33
CA LYS A 235 31.63 -6.93 4.76
C LYS A 235 30.59 -6.29 5.66
N PHE A 236 29.31 -6.56 5.40
CA PHE A 236 28.17 -6.00 6.15
C PHE A 236 27.44 -7.06 7.00
N GLY A 237 28.01 -8.26 7.10
CA GLY A 237 27.38 -9.40 7.77
C GLY A 237 27.09 -9.12 9.25
N LEU A 238 28.04 -8.54 9.97
CA LEU A 238 27.89 -8.26 11.40
C LEU A 238 26.79 -7.23 11.65
N THR A 239 26.71 -6.18 10.82
CA THR A 239 25.64 -5.17 10.88
C THR A 239 24.27 -5.79 10.70
N LEU A 240 24.10 -6.62 9.66
CA LEU A 240 22.82 -7.28 9.37
C LEU A 240 22.37 -8.19 10.52
N VAL A 241 23.29 -9.01 11.04
CA VAL A 241 23.00 -9.94 12.13
C VAL A 241 22.67 -9.19 13.41
N THR A 242 23.44 -8.15 13.75
CA THR A 242 23.26 -7.35 14.95
C THR A 242 21.92 -6.62 14.92
N SER A 243 21.66 -5.87 13.85
CA SER A 243 20.42 -5.10 13.70
C SER A 243 19.18 -5.98 13.70
N MET A 244 19.18 -7.11 12.98
CA MET A 244 18.02 -8.02 12.98
C MET A 244 17.84 -8.74 14.32
N SER A 245 18.94 -9.12 14.99
CA SER A 245 18.87 -9.73 16.32
C SER A 245 18.27 -8.78 17.36
N ILE A 246 18.67 -7.50 17.34
CA ILE A 246 18.10 -6.46 18.20
C ILE A 246 16.60 -6.28 17.91
N ALA A 247 16.21 -6.27 16.63
CA ALA A 247 14.80 -6.21 16.24
C ALA A 247 14.00 -7.39 16.83
N ILE A 248 14.53 -8.61 16.75
CA ILE A 248 13.90 -9.82 17.32
C ILE A 248 13.77 -9.68 18.85
N MET A 249 14.81 -9.21 19.53
CA MET A 249 14.78 -9.00 20.98
C MET A 249 13.67 -8.03 21.40
N PHE A 250 13.53 -6.92 20.68
CA PHE A 250 12.50 -5.93 20.98
C PHE A 250 11.09 -6.43 20.63
N TYR A 251 10.85 -6.86 19.38
CA TYR A 251 9.50 -7.16 18.90
C TYR A 251 8.99 -8.54 19.29
N LYS A 252 9.86 -9.56 19.27
CA LYS A 252 9.45 -10.95 19.48
C LYS A 252 9.66 -11.36 20.92
N LEU A 253 10.81 -11.01 21.50
CA LEU A 253 11.13 -11.37 22.89
C LEU A 253 10.59 -10.35 23.90
N LYS A 254 10.07 -9.21 23.44
CA LYS A 254 9.47 -8.15 24.25
C LYS A 254 10.42 -7.61 25.34
N ILE A 255 11.71 -7.55 25.02
CA ILE A 255 12.74 -7.01 25.92
C ILE A 255 12.72 -5.49 25.80
N ALA A 256 12.75 -4.79 26.94
CA ALA A 256 12.69 -3.33 26.97
C ALA A 256 13.90 -2.69 26.27
N ASN A 257 13.67 -1.65 25.45
CA ASN A 257 14.72 -0.92 24.73
C ASN A 257 15.81 -0.38 25.67
N THR A 258 15.44 0.06 26.86
CA THR A 258 16.39 0.53 27.87
C THR A 258 17.36 -0.55 28.31
N ALA A 259 16.89 -1.79 28.47
CA ALA A 259 17.72 -2.93 28.82
C ALA A 259 18.61 -3.35 27.64
N ILE A 260 18.06 -3.44 26.43
CA ILE A 260 18.83 -3.76 25.21
C ILE A 260 19.97 -2.76 25.03
N LYS A 261 19.67 -1.46 25.11
CA LYS A 261 20.66 -0.38 24.96
C LYS A 261 21.75 -0.47 26.03
N ALA A 262 21.37 -0.56 27.31
CA ALA A 262 22.35 -0.61 28.41
C ALA A 262 23.30 -1.80 28.28
N GLN A 263 22.78 -2.98 27.93
CA GLN A 263 23.62 -4.18 27.81
C GLN A 263 24.44 -4.22 26.51
N ALA A 264 23.93 -3.65 25.41
CA ALA A 264 24.69 -3.49 24.18
C ALA A 264 25.88 -2.54 24.37
N GLU A 265 25.66 -1.38 25.01
CA GLU A 265 26.72 -0.44 25.37
C GLU A 265 27.75 -1.11 26.31
N ALA A 266 27.29 -1.86 27.31
CA ALA A 266 28.17 -2.59 28.23
C ALA A 266 28.97 -3.71 27.56
N ALA A 267 28.45 -4.30 26.48
CA ALA A 267 29.15 -5.30 25.67
C ALA A 267 30.10 -4.68 24.64
N GLY A 268 29.99 -3.37 24.38
CA GLY A 268 30.80 -2.67 23.37
C GLY A 268 30.22 -2.69 21.96
N ILE A 269 28.91 -2.96 21.80
CA ILE A 269 28.22 -2.78 20.52
C ILE A 269 28.13 -1.26 20.23
N PRO A 270 28.41 -0.81 19.00
CA PRO A 270 28.35 0.60 18.66
C PRO A 270 26.98 1.23 18.94
N VAL A 271 26.97 2.44 19.50
CA VAL A 271 25.76 3.13 19.97
C VAL A 271 24.76 3.32 18.84
N GLU A 272 25.22 3.52 17.61
CA GLU A 272 24.40 3.65 16.41
C GLU A 272 23.60 2.38 16.03
N GLU A 273 23.93 1.21 16.56
CA GLU A 273 23.12 -0.02 16.41
C GLU A 273 21.93 -0.05 17.39
N VAL A 274 22.02 0.69 18.50
CA VAL A 274 21.06 0.65 19.63
C VAL A 274 20.59 2.04 20.07
N ASN A 275 20.74 3.05 19.23
CA ASN A 275 20.25 4.40 19.53
C ASN A 275 18.74 4.53 19.26
N THR A 276 18.15 5.64 19.69
CA THR A 276 16.70 5.87 19.55
C THR A 276 16.24 5.78 18.10
N SER A 277 16.99 6.38 17.16
CA SER A 277 16.67 6.33 15.72
C SER A 277 16.65 4.90 15.15
N ALA A 278 17.49 4.00 15.68
CA ALA A 278 17.48 2.59 15.28
C ALA A 278 16.16 1.90 15.62
N PHE A 279 15.68 2.10 16.85
CA PHE A 279 14.42 1.53 17.29
C PHE A 279 13.22 2.20 16.60
N GLU A 280 13.27 3.51 16.37
CA GLU A 280 12.26 4.25 15.61
C GLU A 280 12.13 3.73 14.17
N ALA A 281 13.24 3.39 13.51
CA ALA A 281 13.21 2.84 12.15
C ALA A 281 12.52 1.48 12.14
N MET A 282 12.88 0.61 13.08
CA MET A 282 12.24 -0.70 13.18
C MET A 282 10.75 -0.57 13.55
N ASP A 283 10.36 0.43 14.35
CA ASP A 283 8.95 0.68 14.74
C ASP A 283 8.14 1.19 13.56
N ALA A 284 8.71 2.08 12.75
CA ALA A 284 8.11 2.53 11.51
C ALA A 284 7.91 1.38 10.52
N VAL A 285 8.90 0.48 10.37
CA VAL A 285 8.74 -0.73 9.53
C VAL A 285 7.66 -1.66 10.11
N GLY A 286 7.63 -1.87 11.42
CA GLY A 286 6.59 -2.67 12.07
C GLY A 286 5.18 -2.13 11.82
N LYS A 287 5.01 -0.80 11.86
CA LYS A 287 3.76 -0.14 11.51
C LYS A 287 3.42 -0.28 10.03
N PHE A 288 4.40 -0.11 9.14
CA PHE A 288 4.21 -0.38 7.72
C PHE A 288 3.72 -1.82 7.48
N ALA A 289 4.35 -2.81 8.12
CA ALA A 289 3.95 -4.21 8.02
C ALA A 289 2.52 -4.44 8.52
N ALA A 290 2.14 -3.82 9.65
CA ALA A 290 0.79 -3.88 10.18
C ALA A 290 -0.25 -3.28 9.22
N VAL A 291 0.08 -2.15 8.58
CA VAL A 291 -0.77 -1.49 7.58
C VAL A 291 -0.95 -2.37 6.35
N VAL A 292 0.11 -3.04 5.89
CA VAL A 292 0.04 -4.04 4.81
C VAL A 292 -0.82 -5.24 5.24
N THR A 293 -0.71 -5.72 6.48
CA THR A 293 -1.56 -6.82 6.98
C THR A 293 -3.05 -6.46 6.94
N VAL A 294 -3.41 -5.22 7.32
CA VAL A 294 -4.82 -4.77 7.31
C VAL A 294 -5.42 -4.81 5.90
N VAL A 295 -4.62 -4.51 4.87
CA VAL A 295 -5.15 -4.62 3.51
C VAL A 295 -5.12 -6.06 3.00
N MET A 296 -4.13 -6.86 3.39
CA MET A 296 -4.11 -8.29 3.07
C MET A 296 -5.32 -9.04 3.66
N SER A 297 -5.85 -8.63 4.82
CA SER A 297 -7.07 -9.24 5.36
C SER A 297 -8.31 -9.01 4.50
N VAL A 298 -8.30 -8.03 3.57
CA VAL A 298 -9.38 -7.88 2.58
C VAL A 298 -9.40 -9.08 1.64
N VAL A 299 -8.25 -9.66 1.28
CA VAL A 299 -8.18 -10.89 0.46
C VAL A 299 -8.94 -12.01 1.15
N ASP A 300 -8.69 -12.23 2.44
CA ASP A 300 -9.36 -13.28 3.20
C ASP A 300 -10.88 -13.06 3.23
N VAL A 301 -11.32 -11.81 3.42
CA VAL A 301 -12.75 -11.46 3.37
C VAL A 301 -13.35 -11.80 2.00
N VAL A 302 -12.64 -11.47 0.92
CA VAL A 302 -13.10 -11.72 -0.46
C VAL A 302 -13.14 -13.21 -0.77
N LEU A 303 -12.10 -13.97 -0.42
CA LEU A 303 -12.07 -15.43 -0.59
C LEU A 303 -13.22 -16.11 0.16
N ASN A 304 -13.46 -15.70 1.41
CA ASN A 304 -14.60 -16.20 2.19
C ASN A 304 -15.97 -15.88 1.55
N ILE A 305 -16.08 -14.79 0.77
CA ILE A 305 -17.29 -14.47 0.01
C ILE A 305 -17.38 -15.35 -1.25
N ILE A 306 -16.27 -15.54 -1.97
CA ILE A 306 -16.20 -16.42 -3.16
C ILE A 306 -16.59 -17.86 -2.80
N ASP A 307 -16.20 -18.35 -1.63
CA ASP A 307 -16.54 -19.69 -1.14
C ASP A 307 -18.04 -19.91 -0.85
N ILE A 308 -18.87 -18.87 -0.88
CA ILE A 308 -20.31 -18.98 -0.68
C ILE A 308 -20.97 -19.57 -1.94
N VAL A 309 -21.48 -20.80 -1.82
CA VAL A 309 -22.16 -21.54 -2.91
C VAL A 309 -23.47 -20.86 -3.35
N ASP A 310 -24.22 -20.29 -2.41
CA ASP A 310 -25.47 -19.60 -2.73
C ASP A 310 -25.19 -18.17 -3.21
N VAL A 311 -25.46 -17.91 -4.49
CA VAL A 311 -25.09 -16.64 -5.12
C VAL A 311 -25.88 -15.46 -4.57
N VAL A 312 -27.14 -15.64 -4.18
CA VAL A 312 -27.90 -14.55 -3.54
C VAL A 312 -27.27 -14.18 -2.20
N ALA A 313 -26.86 -15.18 -1.41
CA ALA A 313 -26.14 -14.98 -0.16
C ALA A 313 -24.74 -14.39 -0.39
N GLN A 314 -24.03 -14.79 -1.45
CA GLN A 314 -22.75 -14.23 -1.86
C GLN A 314 -22.88 -12.74 -2.21
N CYS A 315 -23.81 -12.38 -3.09
CA CYS A 315 -24.09 -11.00 -3.48
C CYS A 315 -24.47 -10.14 -2.27
N LYS A 316 -25.34 -10.66 -1.39
CA LYS A 316 -25.72 -9.95 -0.15
C LYS A 316 -24.52 -9.74 0.76
N LYS A 317 -23.72 -10.78 0.98
CA LYS A 317 -22.51 -10.69 1.81
C LYS A 317 -21.52 -9.68 1.23
N MET A 318 -21.35 -9.62 -0.08
CA MET A 318 -20.49 -8.62 -0.70
C MET A 318 -20.97 -7.20 -0.43
N CYS A 319 -22.26 -6.90 -0.61
CA CYS A 319 -22.82 -5.58 -0.29
C CYS A 319 -22.47 -5.18 1.15
N ASP A 320 -22.73 -6.09 2.10
CA ASP A 320 -22.47 -5.87 3.52
C ASP A 320 -20.96 -5.66 3.81
N GLN A 321 -20.08 -6.39 3.11
CA GLN A 321 -18.63 -6.31 3.34
C GLN A 321 -18.00 -5.09 2.66
N LEU A 322 -18.45 -4.70 1.47
CA LEU A 322 -18.01 -3.51 0.76
C LEU A 322 -18.32 -2.25 1.56
N ASN A 323 -19.54 -2.09 2.07
CA ASN A 323 -19.88 -0.93 2.90
C ASN A 323 -19.49 -1.10 4.38
N GLY A 324 -18.75 -2.15 4.71
CA GLY A 324 -18.40 -2.52 6.08
C GLY A 324 -16.89 -2.74 6.25
N PRO A 325 -16.43 -3.96 6.63
CA PRO A 325 -15.03 -4.22 6.93
C PRO A 325 -14.04 -3.87 5.82
N ILE A 326 -14.39 -4.07 4.54
CA ILE A 326 -13.47 -3.80 3.43
C ILE A 326 -13.17 -2.30 3.35
N LYS A 327 -14.22 -1.47 3.34
CA LYS A 327 -14.09 -0.01 3.36
C LYS A 327 -13.28 0.49 4.56
N ALA A 328 -13.52 -0.09 5.75
CA ALA A 328 -12.76 0.24 6.95
C ALA A 328 -11.26 -0.13 6.83
N SER A 329 -10.93 -1.28 6.23
CA SER A 329 -9.55 -1.68 5.94
C SER A 329 -8.87 -0.71 4.98
N TYR A 330 -9.56 -0.22 3.95
CA TYR A 330 -9.00 0.77 3.01
C TYR A 330 -8.71 2.11 3.68
N LYS A 331 -9.63 2.61 4.53
CA LYS A 331 -9.36 3.81 5.34
C LYS A 331 -8.14 3.63 6.24
N THR A 332 -8.07 2.48 6.92
CA THR A 332 -6.94 2.15 7.79
C THR A 332 -5.64 2.05 7.00
N TYR A 333 -5.67 1.48 5.80
CA TYR A 333 -4.52 1.37 4.92
C TYR A 333 -3.98 2.76 4.53
N PHE A 334 -4.81 3.62 3.94
CA PHE A 334 -4.36 4.93 3.45
C PHE A 334 -3.90 5.87 4.58
N ASN A 335 -4.62 5.89 5.71
CA ASN A 335 -4.17 6.64 6.89
C ASN A 335 -2.89 6.04 7.51
N GLY A 336 -2.78 4.72 7.45
CA GLY A 336 -1.64 3.97 7.93
C GLY A 336 -0.36 4.25 7.15
N ILE A 337 -0.40 4.22 5.82
CA ILE A 337 0.78 4.46 4.98
C ILE A 337 1.31 5.89 5.14
N LYS A 338 0.43 6.87 5.35
CA LYS A 338 0.81 8.25 5.69
C LYS A 338 1.65 8.30 6.96
N THR A 339 1.14 7.69 8.04
CA THR A 339 1.82 7.70 9.35
C THR A 339 3.13 6.91 9.31
N ALA A 340 3.12 5.74 8.68
CA ALA A 340 4.29 4.88 8.56
C ALA A 340 5.38 5.54 7.70
N ALA A 341 5.01 6.22 6.61
CA ALA A 341 5.95 6.94 5.75
C ALA A 341 6.67 8.08 6.49
N GLN A 342 5.93 8.88 7.27
CA GLN A 342 6.49 9.97 8.05
C GLN A 342 7.54 9.45 9.05
N GLN A 343 7.18 8.43 9.83
CA GLN A 343 8.06 7.84 10.84
C GLN A 343 9.25 7.12 10.21
N TYR A 344 9.04 6.41 9.09
CA TYR A 344 10.12 5.73 8.38
C TYR A 344 11.14 6.75 7.88
N ARG A 345 10.68 7.84 7.26
CA ARG A 345 11.53 8.93 6.76
C ARG A 345 12.36 9.57 7.88
N GLU A 346 11.71 9.90 9.01
CA GLU A 346 12.39 10.49 10.17
C GLU A 346 13.48 9.56 10.69
N ALA A 347 13.18 8.27 10.80
CA ALA A 347 14.09 7.30 11.38
C ALA A 347 15.30 6.96 10.52
N ILE A 348 15.17 7.04 9.19
CA ILE A 348 16.32 6.90 8.27
C ILE A 348 17.08 8.22 8.06
N GLY A 349 16.66 9.31 8.73
CA GLY A 349 17.29 10.63 8.59
C GLY A 349 17.10 11.28 7.22
N ALA A 350 16.05 10.89 6.48
CA ALA A 350 15.76 11.46 5.16
C ALA A 350 15.09 12.85 5.30
N PRO A 351 15.39 13.80 4.40
CA PRO A 351 14.84 15.15 4.46
C PRO A 351 13.33 15.14 4.29
N THR A 352 12.63 15.99 5.04
CA THR A 352 11.20 16.20 4.88
C THR A 352 10.90 16.68 3.45
N PRO A 353 9.96 16.07 2.72
CA PRO A 353 9.54 16.57 1.43
C PRO A 353 9.09 18.02 1.57
N PRO A 354 9.39 18.91 0.61
CA PRO A 354 8.87 20.27 0.64
C PRO A 354 7.34 20.19 0.71
N PRO A 355 6.66 21.07 1.48
CA PRO A 355 5.21 21.09 1.54
C PRO A 355 4.67 21.07 0.11
N GLN A 356 3.84 20.09 -0.21
CA GLN A 356 3.11 20.14 -1.46
C GLN A 356 2.34 21.48 -1.45
N PRO A 357 2.34 22.24 -2.56
CA PRO A 357 1.31 23.25 -2.74
C PRO A 357 -0.01 22.56 -2.40
N PRO A 358 -0.92 23.21 -1.63
CA PRO A 358 -2.22 22.62 -1.38
C PRO A 358 -2.69 22.08 -2.73
N VAL A 359 -3.07 20.80 -2.75
CA VAL A 359 -3.79 20.29 -3.90
C VAL A 359 -5.05 21.16 -3.91
N THR A 360 -5.00 22.27 -4.66
CA THR A 360 -6.16 22.98 -5.09
C THR A 360 -6.89 21.91 -5.85
N GLY A 361 -7.84 21.27 -5.17
CA GLY A 361 -8.66 20.21 -5.70
C GLY A 361 -9.56 20.80 -6.76
N ASN A 362 -8.97 21.34 -7.82
CA ASN A 362 -9.65 21.83 -8.98
C ASN A 362 -9.60 20.68 -9.98
N SER A 363 -10.30 19.60 -9.64
CA SER A 363 -10.80 18.74 -10.68
C SER A 363 -12.01 19.45 -11.26
N ALA A 364 -12.21 19.35 -12.58
CA ALA A 364 -13.41 19.87 -13.20
C ALA A 364 -14.70 19.30 -12.54
N GLY A 365 -14.63 18.12 -11.90
CA GLY A 365 -15.70 17.55 -11.09
C GLY A 365 -16.06 18.36 -9.84
N LYS A 366 -15.08 18.78 -9.03
CA LYS A 366 -15.34 19.61 -7.84
C LYS A 366 -15.88 20.99 -8.19
N ASP A 367 -15.40 21.58 -9.28
CA ASP A 367 -15.91 22.86 -9.76
C ASP A 367 -17.33 22.72 -10.34
N ILE A 368 -17.66 21.60 -11.00
CA ILE A 368 -19.02 21.28 -11.44
C ILE A 368 -19.95 21.14 -10.22
N ASP A 369 -19.53 20.44 -9.16
CA ASP A 369 -20.30 20.29 -7.93
C ASP A 369 -20.54 21.64 -7.24
N GLN A 370 -19.52 22.51 -7.21
CA GLN A 370 -19.63 23.87 -6.68
C GLN A 370 -20.58 24.73 -7.51
N MET A 371 -20.53 24.63 -8.85
CA MET A 371 -21.48 25.32 -9.73
C MET A 371 -22.91 24.83 -9.54
N HIS A 372 -23.12 23.52 -9.34
CA HIS A 372 -24.43 22.97 -9.00
C HIS A 372 -24.94 23.49 -7.64
N ALA A 373 -24.08 23.56 -6.63
CA ALA A 373 -24.43 24.11 -5.32
C ALA A 373 -24.81 25.61 -5.38
N GLN A 374 -24.07 26.41 -6.15
CA GLN A 374 -24.41 27.83 -6.35
C GLN A 374 -25.70 28.04 -7.13
N ILE A 375 -25.96 27.22 -8.16
CA ILE A 375 -27.25 27.23 -8.88
C ILE A 375 -28.41 26.88 -7.93
N ALA A 376 -28.22 25.90 -7.05
CA ALA A 376 -29.24 25.53 -6.07
C ALA A 376 -29.50 26.65 -5.05
N GLN A 377 -28.45 27.38 -4.65
CA GLN A 377 -28.55 28.43 -3.63
C GLN A 377 -29.08 29.76 -4.17
N TYR A 378 -28.67 30.17 -5.38
CA TYR A 378 -28.94 31.51 -5.92
C TYR A 378 -29.80 31.51 -7.19
N GLY A 379 -30.18 30.33 -7.71
CA GLY A 379 -30.84 30.16 -8.99
C GLY A 379 -29.84 30.17 -10.16
N SER A 380 -30.25 29.65 -11.32
CA SER A 380 -29.34 29.48 -12.48
C SER A 380 -29.18 30.72 -13.37
N ILE A 381 -29.53 31.91 -12.85
CA ILE A 381 -29.50 33.16 -13.63
C ILE A 381 -28.17 33.86 -13.37
N THR A 382 -27.36 33.97 -14.41
CA THR A 382 -26.08 34.70 -14.35
C THR A 382 -26.31 36.21 -14.16
N GLN A 383 -25.26 36.96 -13.80
CA GLN A 383 -25.30 38.43 -13.69
C GLN A 383 -25.77 39.15 -14.97
N PHE A 384 -25.84 38.44 -16.10
CA PHE A 384 -26.29 38.94 -17.40
C PHE A 384 -27.72 38.51 -17.77
N GLY A 385 -28.48 37.93 -16.83
CA GLY A 385 -29.87 37.52 -17.06
C GLY A 385 -30.03 36.22 -17.86
N VAL A 386 -28.95 35.45 -18.07
CA VAL A 386 -28.97 34.18 -18.83
C VAL A 386 -29.22 33.02 -17.87
N ARG A 387 -30.20 32.16 -18.20
CA ARG A 387 -30.53 30.95 -17.43
C ARG A 387 -29.71 29.75 -17.90
N ILE A 388 -28.96 29.13 -17.00
CA ILE A 388 -28.23 27.88 -17.24
C ILE A 388 -29.15 26.70 -16.94
N SER A 389 -29.38 25.79 -17.90
CA SER A 389 -30.26 24.62 -17.72
C SER A 389 -29.53 23.34 -17.33
N THR A 390 -28.31 23.16 -17.84
CA THR A 390 -27.50 21.95 -17.61
C THR A 390 -26.02 22.29 -17.74
N ILE A 391 -25.23 21.89 -16.75
CA ILE A 391 -23.77 21.83 -16.84
C ILE A 391 -23.43 20.35 -17.02
N SER A 392 -22.69 19.99 -18.08
CA SER A 392 -22.35 18.59 -18.36
C SER A 392 -20.95 18.50 -18.97
N GLY A 393 -20.12 17.61 -18.41
CA GLY A 393 -18.82 17.25 -18.94
C GLY A 393 -18.20 16.19 -18.03
N THR A 394 -17.71 15.10 -18.61
CA THR A 394 -17.00 14.06 -17.85
C THR A 394 -15.54 14.46 -17.72
N ALA A 395 -15.08 14.73 -16.50
CA ALA A 395 -13.67 14.94 -16.19
C ALA A 395 -12.92 13.60 -16.30
N ASN A 396 -12.67 13.13 -17.52
CA ASN A 396 -11.98 11.84 -17.74
C ASN A 396 -10.46 11.97 -17.55
N THR A 397 -9.94 13.16 -17.29
CA THR A 397 -8.51 13.42 -17.06
C THR A 397 -8.29 14.46 -15.95
N PRO A 398 -7.48 14.14 -14.92
CA PRO A 398 -7.15 15.07 -13.83
C PRO A 398 -6.43 16.37 -14.25
N SER A 399 -5.95 16.44 -15.49
CA SER A 399 -5.23 17.60 -16.07
C SER A 399 -6.11 18.50 -16.96
N GLN A 400 -7.41 18.23 -17.06
CA GLN A 400 -8.30 18.95 -17.96
C GLN A 400 -8.69 20.32 -17.38
N SER A 401 -8.33 21.41 -18.08
CA SER A 401 -8.58 22.79 -17.64
C SER A 401 -9.75 23.48 -18.35
N THR A 402 -10.51 22.78 -19.20
CA THR A 402 -11.64 23.33 -19.98
C THR A 402 -12.76 22.30 -20.24
N GLY A 403 -14.03 22.74 -20.34
CA GLY A 403 -15.21 21.92 -20.71
C GLY A 403 -16.36 22.72 -21.38
N LEU A 404 -17.52 22.09 -21.61
CA LEU A 404 -18.68 22.65 -22.35
C LEU A 404 -19.89 22.92 -21.44
N ALA A 405 -20.68 23.97 -21.71
CA ALA A 405 -21.95 24.27 -21.05
C ALA A 405 -23.05 24.60 -22.08
N SER A 406 -24.31 24.17 -21.87
CA SER A 406 -25.44 24.37 -22.79
C SER A 406 -26.58 25.22 -22.18
N LYS A 407 -27.22 26.07 -23.01
CA LYS A 407 -28.30 27.01 -22.63
C LYS A 407 -29.63 26.63 -23.31
N THR A 408 -30.77 27.04 -22.74
CA THR A 408 -32.11 26.75 -23.28
C THR A 408 -32.97 27.95 -23.68
N ASP A 409 -32.64 29.20 -23.34
CA ASP A 409 -33.51 30.33 -23.67
C ASP A 409 -32.86 31.46 -24.48
N HIS A 410 -33.67 31.99 -25.40
CA HIS A 410 -33.40 32.92 -26.51
C HIS A 410 -32.69 32.35 -27.76
N GLY A 411 -33.46 31.60 -28.56
CA GLY A 411 -33.68 31.91 -29.99
C GLY A 411 -32.50 32.00 -30.98
N PHE A 412 -31.28 31.64 -30.60
CA PHE A 412 -30.13 31.59 -31.52
C PHE A 412 -29.35 30.29 -31.29
N GLY A 413 -29.27 29.47 -32.33
CA GLY A 413 -28.54 28.21 -32.33
C GLY A 413 -27.02 28.42 -32.24
N GLY A 414 -26.35 27.47 -31.57
CA GLY A 414 -24.91 27.24 -31.67
C GLY A 414 -24.01 28.24 -30.93
N TYR A 415 -23.85 28.07 -29.62
CA TYR A 415 -22.73 28.66 -28.87
C TYR A 415 -22.12 27.63 -27.93
N ASN A 416 -20.81 27.38 -28.07
CA ASN A 416 -20.00 26.59 -27.14
C ASN A 416 -19.28 27.56 -26.20
N GLY A 417 -19.59 27.53 -24.91
CA GLY A 417 -18.78 28.23 -23.89
C GLY A 417 -17.59 27.37 -23.47
N THR A 418 -16.43 27.98 -23.25
CA THR A 418 -15.29 27.36 -22.57
C THR A 418 -15.08 28.04 -21.22
N TRP A 419 -14.66 27.27 -20.22
CA TRP A 419 -14.27 27.76 -18.90
C TRP A 419 -12.81 27.39 -18.64
N GLN A 420 -12.10 28.18 -17.83
CA GLN A 420 -10.71 27.94 -17.44
C GLN A 420 -10.57 27.99 -15.92
N VAL A 421 -9.88 26.99 -15.37
CA VAL A 421 -9.60 26.85 -13.94
C VAL A 421 -8.36 27.67 -13.56
N GLY A 422 -8.46 28.54 -12.53
CA GLY A 422 -7.25 29.01 -11.82
C GLY A 422 -7.11 30.48 -11.39
N ASN A 423 -8.17 31.20 -10.97
CA ASN A 423 -8.03 32.35 -10.06
C ASN A 423 -9.41 32.78 -9.53
N TRP A 424 -9.46 33.31 -8.29
CA TRP A 424 -10.69 33.82 -7.64
C TRP A 424 -11.60 34.57 -8.62
N GLY A 425 -12.77 34.00 -8.90
CA GLY A 425 -13.77 34.54 -9.82
C GLY A 425 -13.94 33.72 -11.09
N ASP A 426 -14.59 32.56 -10.99
CA ASP A 426 -14.88 31.70 -12.15
C ASP A 426 -15.78 32.47 -13.14
N THR A 427 -15.22 32.83 -14.30
CA THR A 427 -15.94 33.60 -15.32
C THR A 427 -16.32 32.68 -16.47
N LEU A 428 -17.62 32.37 -16.60
CA LEU A 428 -18.18 31.75 -17.82
C LEU A 428 -18.01 32.73 -18.99
N ARG A 429 -17.12 32.42 -19.94
CA ARG A 429 -16.94 33.20 -21.17
C ARG A 429 -17.76 32.58 -22.29
N PHE A 430 -18.73 33.34 -22.78
CA PHE A 430 -19.41 33.04 -24.04
C PHE A 430 -18.68 33.78 -25.16
N THR A 431 -18.01 33.03 -26.03
CA THR A 431 -17.44 33.58 -27.27
C THR A 431 -18.48 33.54 -28.38
N GLN A 432 -18.51 34.61 -29.19
CA GLN A 432 -19.42 34.75 -30.32
C GLN A 432 -18.93 33.98 -31.56
#